data_AF-A0A6L8I0A2-F1
#
_entry.id   AF-A0A6L8I0A2-F1
#
_cell.length_a   1.000
_cell.length_b   1.000
_cell.length_c   1.000
_cell.angle_alpha   90.00
_cell.angle_beta   90.00
_cell.angle_gamma   90.00
#
_symmetry.space_group_name_H-M   'P 1'
#
loop_
_entity.id
_entity.type
_entity.pdbx_description
1 polymer ?
#
loop_
_entity_poly.entity_id
_entity_poly.type
_entity_poly.pdbx_seq_one_letter_code
_entity_poly.pdbx_strand_id
1 'polypeptide(L)'
;MPFAIDTGASTTVVHADDALHRLKIPETQFDPATWPLSERRLTSGVGGIAVYRAVEASYAFTVEGGDREVVRGALELGALGSEGLPSLLGWDVLRHFRLDLNASRGSVALLPP
;
A
#
# COMPACT_ATOMS: atom_id res chain seq x y z
N MET A 1 2.66 -8.23 -8.12
CA MET A 1 1.57 -8.17 -7.12
C MET A 1 0.69 -7.00 -7.54
N PRO A 2 -0.60 -7.21 -7.85
CA PRO A 2 -1.46 -6.10 -8.23
C PRO A 2 -1.79 -5.26 -7.00
N PHE A 3 -1.60 -3.95 -7.10
CA PHE A 3 -2.17 -2.98 -6.17
C PHE A 3 -3.42 -2.39 -6.80
N ALA A 4 -4.47 -2.19 -6.01
CA ALA A 4 -5.54 -1.28 -6.41
C ALA A 4 -5.05 0.16 -6.22
N ILE A 5 -5.27 1.01 -7.22
CA ILE A 5 -4.99 2.44 -7.11
C ILE A 5 -6.20 3.08 -6.43
N ASP A 6 -5.98 3.67 -5.26
CA ASP A 6 -7.04 4.28 -4.46
C ASP A 6 -6.68 5.75 -4.15
N THR A 7 -7.32 6.67 -4.86
CA THR A 7 -7.14 8.12 -4.67
C THR A 7 -7.84 8.64 -3.42
N GLY A 8 -8.72 7.85 -2.79
CA GLY A 8 -9.32 8.13 -1.50
C GLY A 8 -8.49 7.65 -0.31
N ALA A 9 -7.58 6.70 -0.53
CA ALA A 9 -6.65 6.24 0.50
C ALA A 9 -5.51 7.25 0.69
N SER A 10 -5.38 7.77 1.91
CA SER A 10 -4.26 8.67 2.26
C SER A 10 -2.92 7.93 2.36
N THR A 11 -2.95 6.64 2.70
CA THR A 11 -1.79 5.79 2.96
C THR A 11 -1.80 4.56 2.06
N THR A 12 -0.61 4.10 1.70
CA THR A 12 -0.40 2.84 0.97
C THR A 12 -0.44 1.68 1.96
N VAL A 13 -1.21 0.64 1.63
CA VAL A 13 -1.47 -0.52 2.48
C VAL A 13 -1.11 -1.79 1.73
N VAL A 14 -0.44 -2.72 2.41
CA VAL A 14 -0.25 -4.07 1.88
C VAL A 14 -1.04 -5.04 2.74
N HIS A 15 -1.86 -5.85 2.07
CA HIS A 15 -2.63 -6.91 2.71
C HIS A 15 -1.69 -7.99 3.29
N ALA A 16 -2.07 -8.60 4.40
CA ALA A 16 -1.21 -9.56 5.11
C ALA A 16 -0.78 -10.74 4.22
N ASP A 17 -1.69 -11.33 3.43
CA ASP A 17 -1.36 -12.43 2.51
C ASP A 17 -0.31 -12.03 1.47
N ASP A 18 -0.43 -10.83 0.92
CA ASP A 18 0.51 -10.30 -0.05
C ASP A 18 1.89 -10.11 0.59
N ALA A 19 1.92 -9.55 1.79
CA ALA A 19 3.15 -9.36 2.53
C ALA A 19 3.82 -10.69 2.94
N LEU A 20 3.04 -11.68 3.39
CA LEU A 20 3.52 -13.02 3.74
C LEU A 20 4.05 -13.77 2.50
N HIS A 21 3.24 -13.84 1.44
CA HIS A 21 3.50 -14.75 0.33
C HIS A 21 4.32 -14.12 -0.78
N ARG A 22 4.23 -12.80 -1.00
CA ARG A 22 4.97 -12.08 -2.05
C ARG A 22 6.19 -11.37 -1.50
N LEU A 23 6.06 -10.66 -0.38
CA LEU A 23 7.16 -9.89 0.21
C LEU A 23 8.00 -10.69 1.22
N LYS A 24 7.53 -11.90 1.60
CA LYS A 24 8.20 -12.80 2.54
C LYS A 24 8.43 -12.16 3.92
N ILE A 25 7.52 -11.26 4.32
CA ILE A 25 7.54 -10.69 5.67
C ILE A 25 7.14 -11.81 6.65
N PRO A 26 7.86 -12.01 7.78
CA PRO A 26 7.52 -13.03 8.76
C PRO A 26 6.13 -12.81 9.38
N GLU A 27 5.39 -13.90 9.63
CA GLU A 27 4.05 -13.86 10.22
C GLU A 27 4.01 -13.13 11.58
N THR A 28 5.09 -13.21 12.34
CA THR A 28 5.25 -12.50 13.62
C THR A 28 5.15 -10.98 13.49
N GLN A 29 5.28 -10.42 12.28
CA GLN A 29 5.10 -8.99 12.04
C GLN A 29 3.62 -8.57 11.90
N PHE A 30 2.66 -9.51 11.89
CA PHE A 30 1.24 -9.22 11.67
C PHE A 30 0.35 -9.42 12.89
N ASP A 31 0.93 -9.72 14.06
CA ASP A 31 0.19 -9.82 15.32
C ASP A 31 0.21 -8.46 16.05
N PRO A 32 -0.94 -7.74 16.10
CA PRO A 32 -1.01 -6.45 16.78
C PRO A 32 -0.64 -6.53 18.25
N ALA A 33 -0.81 -7.66 18.94
CA ALA A 33 -0.45 -7.80 20.34
C ALA A 33 1.06 -7.60 20.57
N THR A 34 1.88 -7.94 19.58
CA THR A 34 3.35 -7.81 19.65
C THR A 34 3.87 -6.43 19.25
N TRP A 35 3.05 -5.62 18.59
CA TRP A 35 3.48 -4.30 18.10
C TRP A 35 3.61 -3.31 19.25
N PRO A 36 4.66 -2.47 19.28
CA PRO A 36 4.72 -1.34 20.20
C PRO A 36 3.48 -0.46 20.04
N LEU A 37 2.86 -0.03 21.15
CA LEU A 37 1.64 0.79 21.11
C LEU A 37 1.82 2.08 20.29
N SER A 38 3.03 2.65 20.28
CA SER A 38 3.40 3.83 19.49
C SER A 38 3.39 3.60 17.98
N GLU A 39 3.48 2.34 17.53
CA GLU A 39 3.52 1.97 16.11
C GLU A 39 2.15 1.50 15.60
N ARG A 40 1.18 1.27 16.50
CA ARG A 40 -0.17 0.86 16.13
C ARG A 40 -0.96 2.07 15.62
N ARG A 41 -1.53 1.94 14.42
CA ARG A 41 -2.44 2.92 13.81
C ARG A 41 -3.82 2.31 13.69
N LEU A 42 -4.83 3.12 13.97
CA LEU A 42 -6.22 2.77 13.71
C LEU A 42 -6.65 3.54 12.47
N THR A 43 -6.98 2.82 11.41
CA THR A 43 -7.48 3.41 10.16
C THR A 43 -8.93 2.97 9.98
N SER A 44 -9.79 3.94 9.73
CA SER A 44 -11.22 3.74 9.50
C SER A 44 -11.55 3.82 8.02
N GLY A 45 -12.34 2.88 7.52
CA GLY A 45 -12.86 2.89 6.17
C GLY A 45 -14.28 2.34 6.11
N VAL A 46 -14.77 2.07 4.90
CA VAL A 46 -16.13 1.56 4.67
C VAL A 46 -16.38 0.22 5.39
N GLY A 47 -15.35 -0.63 5.50
CA GLY A 47 -15.41 -1.90 6.21
C GLY A 47 -15.29 -1.82 7.74
N GLY A 48 -15.16 -0.61 8.32
CA GLY A 48 -14.97 -0.40 9.75
C GLY A 48 -13.55 0.06 10.10
N ILE A 49 -13.12 -0.22 11.33
CA ILE A 49 -11.82 0.18 11.85
C ILE A 49 -10.89 -1.04 11.82
N ALA A 50 -9.70 -0.87 11.26
CA ALA A 50 -8.64 -1.87 11.27
C ALA A 50 -7.37 -1.33 11.93
N VAL A 51 -6.59 -2.25 12.51
CA VAL A 51 -5.31 -1.95 13.16
C VAL A 51 -4.19 -2.23 12.17
N TYR A 52 -3.33 -1.23 12.00
CA TYR A 52 -2.17 -1.28 11.13
C TYR A 52 -0.89 -0.98 11.89
N ARG A 53 0.23 -1.38 11.29
CA ARG A 53 1.56 -0.94 11.71
C ARG A 53 2.26 -0.26 10.55
N ALA A 54 2.75 0.95 10.77
CA ALA A 54 3.59 1.63 9.79
C ALA A 54 5.01 1.06 9.81
N VAL A 55 5.51 0.66 8.66
CA VAL A 55 6.91 0.25 8.45
C VAL A 55 7.54 1.11 7.36
N GLU A 56 8.85 1.35 7.44
CA GLU A 56 9.54 2.03 6.34
C GLU A 56 9.58 1.12 5.10
N ALA A 57 9.33 1.71 3.94
CA ALA A 57 9.30 1.00 2.67
C ALA A 57 9.96 1.83 1.55
N SER A 58 10.47 1.10 0.56
CA SER A 58 10.90 1.67 -0.72
C SER A 58 10.04 1.08 -1.83
N TYR A 59 9.35 1.94 -2.55
CA TYR A 59 8.48 1.60 -3.67
C TYR A 59 9.24 1.83 -4.95
N ALA A 60 9.33 0.81 -5.81
CA ALA A 60 10.01 0.89 -7.09
C ALA A 60 9.00 0.79 -8.23
N PHE A 61 8.99 1.80 -9.09
CA PHE A 61 8.09 1.89 -10.24
C PHE A 61 8.92 1.93 -11.53
N THR A 62 8.45 1.21 -12.55
CA THR A 62 8.93 1.40 -13.91
C THR A 62 7.96 2.36 -14.58
N VAL A 63 8.43 3.56 -14.91
CA VAL A 63 7.63 4.59 -15.57
C VAL A 63 7.65 4.40 -17.09
N GLU A 64 6.74 5.08 -17.79
CA GLU A 64 6.74 5.10 -19.25
C GLU A 64 8.07 5.66 -19.77
N GLY A 65 8.75 4.91 -20.64
CA GLY A 65 10.13 5.18 -21.06
C GLY A 65 11.18 4.21 -20.52
N GLY A 66 10.82 3.39 -19.51
CA GLY A 66 11.67 2.33 -18.97
C GLY A 66 12.57 2.76 -17.80
N ASP A 67 12.53 4.04 -17.42
CA ASP A 67 13.21 4.53 -16.24
C ASP A 67 12.61 3.94 -14.96
N ARG A 68 13.47 3.77 -13.95
CA ARG A 68 13.06 3.27 -12.63
C ARG A 68 13.02 4.43 -11.65
N GLU A 69 11.85 4.65 -11.07
CA GLU A 69 11.66 5.62 -10.00
C GLU A 69 11.55 4.90 -8.64
N VAL A 70 12.17 5.48 -7.61
CA VAL A 70 12.12 4.95 -6.25
C VAL A 70 11.55 6.00 -5.31
N VAL A 71 10.40 5.70 -4.73
CA VAL A 71 9.76 6.53 -3.69
C VAL A 71 10.02 5.87 -2.34
N ARG A 72 10.46 6.66 -1.35
CA ARG A 72 10.62 6.20 0.04
C ARG A 72 9.48 6.75 0.88
N GLY A 73 8.91 5.91 1.73
CA GLY A 73 7.79 6.32 2.59
C GLY A 73 7.46 5.28 3.64
N ALA A 74 6.32 5.47 4.28
CA ALA A 74 5.74 4.46 5.14
C ALA A 74 4.86 3.52 4.32
N LEU A 75 4.75 2.28 4.77
CA LEU A 75 3.79 1.28 4.33
C LEU A 75 2.99 0.83 5.54
N GLU A 76 1.67 0.76 5.42
CA GLU A 76 0.83 0.20 6.47
C GLU A 76 0.64 -1.31 6.26
N LEU A 77 1.08 -2.11 7.23
CA LEU A 77 0.84 -3.54 7.30
C LEU A 77 -0.42 -3.80 8.11
N GLY A 78 -1.44 -4.38 7.48
CA GLY A 78 -2.68 -4.76 8.16
C GLY A 78 -2.50 -6.01 9.04
N ALA A 79 -3.23 -6.10 10.14
CA ALA A 79 -3.28 -7.30 10.96
C ALA A 79 -3.83 -8.53 10.19
N LEU A 80 -3.44 -9.74 10.61
CA LEU A 80 -4.05 -10.99 10.10
C LEU A 80 -5.57 -10.98 10.34
N GLY A 81 -6.33 -11.52 9.39
CA GLY A 81 -7.80 -11.60 9.46
C GLY A 81 -8.55 -10.47 8.74
N SER A 82 -7.84 -9.58 8.03
CA SER A 82 -8.41 -8.57 7.13
C SER A 82 -8.80 -9.18 5.76
N GLU A 83 -9.50 -10.33 5.77
CA GLU A 83 -9.73 -11.13 4.57
C GLU A 83 -10.46 -10.35 3.45
N GLY A 84 -9.99 -10.54 2.20
CA GLY A 84 -10.68 -10.10 0.99
C GLY A 84 -10.40 -8.67 0.55
N LEU A 85 -9.56 -7.90 1.26
CA LEU A 85 -9.18 -6.55 0.85
C LEU A 85 -7.87 -6.56 0.02
N PRO A 86 -7.82 -5.84 -1.11
CA PRO A 86 -6.60 -5.78 -1.92
C PRO A 86 -5.53 -4.91 -1.24
N SER A 87 -4.27 -5.14 -1.59
CA SER A 87 -3.22 -4.15 -1.36
C SER A 87 -3.55 -2.85 -2.11
N LEU A 88 -3.39 -1.70 -1.45
CA LEU A 88 -3.78 -0.38 -1.95
C LEU A 88 -2.55 0.50 -2.14
N LEU A 89 -2.47 1.17 -3.29
CA LEU A 89 -1.53 2.27 -3.50
C LEU A 89 -2.28 3.57 -3.25
N GLY A 90 -1.85 4.32 -2.22
CA GLY A 90 -2.51 5.52 -1.72
C GLY A 90 -1.79 6.81 -2.13
N TRP A 91 -2.34 7.93 -1.65
CA TRP A 91 -1.90 9.29 -2.01
C TRP A 91 -0.51 9.66 -1.48
N ASP A 92 -0.05 9.02 -0.42
CA ASP A 92 1.33 9.13 0.09
C ASP A 92 2.38 8.81 -0.98
N VAL A 93 2.10 7.83 -1.85
CA VAL A 93 2.96 7.43 -2.96
C VAL A 93 2.51 8.05 -4.28
N LEU A 94 1.22 8.02 -4.58
CA LEU A 94 0.70 8.45 -5.89
C LEU A 94 0.96 9.93 -6.19
N ARG A 95 1.03 10.79 -5.16
CA ARG A 95 1.34 12.23 -5.34
C ARG A 95 2.73 12.52 -5.93
N HIS A 96 3.61 11.51 -5.99
CA HIS A 96 4.92 11.62 -6.63
C HIS A 96 4.86 11.54 -8.15
N PHE A 97 3.72 11.10 -8.71
CA PHE A 97 3.52 10.88 -10.13
C PHE A 97 2.39 11.77 -10.66
N ARG A 98 2.43 12.07 -11.96
CA ARG A 98 1.24 12.52 -12.69
C ARG A 98 0.43 11.28 -13.09
N LEU A 99 -0.84 11.26 -12.72
CA LEU A 99 -1.73 10.16 -13.10
C LEU A 99 -2.45 10.48 -14.41
N ASP A 100 -2.32 9.59 -15.40
CA ASP A 100 -3.20 9.58 -16.57
C ASP A 100 -4.22 8.44 -16.43
N LEU A 101 -5.50 8.82 -16.40
CA LEU A 101 -6.63 7.92 -16.23
C LEU A 101 -7.37 7.79 -17.57
N ASN A 102 -7.24 6.64 -18.22
CA ASN A 102 -7.96 6.36 -19.45
C ASN A 102 -9.16 5.44 -19.19
N ALA A 103 -10.32 6.06 -18.94
CA ALA A 103 -11.56 5.33 -18.65
C ALA A 103 -11.99 4.41 -19.81
N SER A 104 -11.78 4.83 -21.07
CA SER A 104 -12.17 4.04 -22.24
C SER A 104 -11.36 2.74 -22.39
N ARG A 105 -10.12 2.73 -21.89
CA ARG A 105 -9.22 1.57 -21.91
C ARG A 105 -9.16 0.84 -20.57
N GLY A 106 -9.78 1.39 -19.51
CA GLY A 106 -9.66 0.87 -18.15
C GLY A 106 -8.21 0.84 -17.66
N SER A 107 -7.39 1.82 -18.04
CA SER A 107 -5.96 1.85 -17.72
C SER A 107 -5.56 3.09 -16.93
N VAL A 108 -4.55 2.93 -16.09
CA VAL A 108 -3.89 4.02 -15.35
C VAL A 108 -2.40 3.99 -15.69
N ALA A 109 -1.84 5.14 -16.04
CA ALA A 109 -0.40 5.31 -16.23
C ALA A 109 0.17 6.25 -15.15
N LEU A 110 1.34 5.88 -14.62
CA LEU A 110 2.14 6.73 -13.75
C LEU A 110 3.19 7.43 -14.61
N LEU A 111 3.03 8.74 -14.78
CA LEU A 111 3.95 9.58 -15.53
C LEU A 111 4.89 10.32 -14.56
N PRO A 112 6.11 10.66 -15.01
CA PRO A 112 7.00 11.52 -14.23
C PRO A 112 6.33 12.86 -13.84
N PRO A 113 6.78 13.50 -12.74
CA PRO A 113 6.19 14.73 -12.19
C PRO A 113 6.26 15.96 -13.11
#